data_AF-A0A1M6T0G9-F1
#
_entry.id   AF-A0A1M6T0G9-F1
#
_cell.length_a   1.000
_cell.length_b   1.000
_cell.length_c   1.000
_cell.angle_alpha   90.00
_cell.angle_beta   90.00
_cell.angle_gamma   90.00
#
_symmetry.space_group_name_H-M   'P 1'
#
loop_
_entity.id
_entity.type
_entity.pdbx_description
1 polymer ?
#
loop_
_entity_poly.entity_id
_entity_poly.type
_entity_poly.pdbx_seq_one_letter_code
_entity_poly.pdbx_strand_id
1 'polypeptide(L)'
;MRWIWISLVLAPLTLMAQKVTLHKQRAFPKTVSAGNYSGIAWLGGSKYAVANDKSPTAGFYLMTIETDSITGDLLSVHEDSFLTSGLPNRDEEGVCYMPQSQTIFVSGEKDQESSALAVVWRRLAAQGTVLV
;
A
#
# COMPACT_ATOMS: atom_id res chain seq x y z
N MET A 1 58.33 11.63 24.73
CA MET A 1 56.86 11.59 24.56
C MET A 1 56.55 11.32 23.10
N ARG A 2 55.89 10.18 22.79
CA ARG A 2 55.58 9.75 21.42
C ARG A 2 54.21 10.32 21.03
N TRP A 3 54.16 11.11 19.97
CA TRP A 3 52.92 11.60 19.38
C TRP A 3 52.34 10.51 18.49
N ILE A 4 51.16 9.98 18.85
CA ILE A 4 50.41 9.04 18.02
C ILE A 4 49.56 9.88 17.07
N TRP A 5 49.89 9.83 15.78
CA TRP A 5 49.02 10.37 14.73
C TRP A 5 47.87 9.40 14.53
N ILE A 6 46.67 9.76 15.00
CA ILE A 6 45.44 9.10 14.58
C ILE A 6 45.10 9.62 13.19
N SER A 7 45.49 8.87 12.15
CA SER A 7 44.98 9.10 10.80
C SER A 7 43.49 8.79 10.80
N LEU A 8 42.66 9.84 10.84
CA LEU A 8 41.23 9.75 10.60
C LEU A 8 41.05 9.33 9.13
N VAL A 9 40.85 8.03 8.88
CA VAL A 9 40.39 7.54 7.58
C VAL A 9 38.94 7.97 7.45
N LEU A 10 38.73 9.15 6.87
CA LEU A 10 37.42 9.62 6.44
C LEU A 10 37.07 8.84 5.15
N ALA A 11 36.60 7.61 5.30
CA ALA A 11 36.00 6.91 4.17
C ALA A 11 34.71 7.66 3.80
N PRO A 12 34.56 8.16 2.56
CA PRO A 12 33.31 8.80 2.16
C PRO A 12 32.22 7.72 2.20
N LEU A 13 31.22 7.91 3.07
CA LEU A 13 29.96 7.19 2.98
C LEU A 13 29.32 7.62 1.66
N THR A 14 29.67 6.93 0.59
CA THR A 14 28.97 7.09 -0.68
C THR A 14 27.60 6.45 -0.48
N LEU A 15 26.60 7.29 -0.25
CA LEU A 15 25.21 6.90 -0.38
C LEU A 15 25.02 6.48 -1.85
N MET A 16 25.17 5.19 -2.11
CA MET A 16 24.83 4.61 -3.41
C MET A 16 23.35 4.88 -3.63
N ALA A 17 23.04 5.67 -4.65
CA ALA A 17 21.65 5.88 -5.04
C ALA A 17 21.02 4.54 -5.39
N GLN A 18 19.82 4.26 -4.86
CA GLN A 18 19.10 3.05 -5.20
C GLN A 18 18.76 3.09 -6.69
N LYS A 19 19.25 2.12 -7.45
CA LYS A 19 18.99 2.01 -8.88
C LYS A 19 17.50 1.73 -9.10
N VAL A 20 16.80 2.66 -9.75
CA VAL A 20 15.41 2.46 -10.19
C VAL A 20 15.42 1.87 -11.59
N THR A 21 14.70 0.76 -11.77
CA THR A 21 14.52 0.13 -13.09
C THR A 21 13.04 0.16 -13.44
N LEU A 22 12.71 0.57 -14.66
CA LEU A 22 11.34 0.51 -15.16
C LEU A 22 11.06 -0.89 -15.71
N HIS A 23 10.06 -1.56 -15.14
CA HIS A 23 9.59 -2.86 -15.61
C HIS A 23 8.50 -2.70 -16.69
N LYS A 24 8.34 -3.72 -17.53
CA LYS A 24 7.21 -3.78 -18.46
C LYS A 24 5.90 -3.91 -17.69
N GLN A 25 4.86 -3.24 -18.16
CA GLN A 25 3.51 -3.40 -17.64
C GLN A 25 3.05 -4.87 -17.78
N ARG A 26 2.40 -5.39 -16.74
CA ARG A 26 1.80 -6.73 -16.70
C ARG A 26 0.31 -6.61 -16.38
N ALA A 27 -0.47 -7.57 -16.86
CA ALA A 27 -1.91 -7.64 -16.60
C ALA A 27 -2.25 -9.00 -15.98
N PHE A 28 -3.17 -8.99 -15.01
CA PHE A 28 -3.63 -10.18 -14.28
C PHE A 28 -5.16 -10.34 -14.37
N PRO A 29 -5.74 -10.41 -15.58
CA PRO A 29 -7.20 -10.29 -15.77
C PRO A 29 -8.03 -11.44 -15.18
N LYS A 30 -7.38 -12.53 -14.74
CA LYS A 30 -8.05 -13.67 -14.08
C LYS A 30 -8.23 -13.47 -12.57
N THR A 31 -7.44 -12.59 -11.98
CA THR A 31 -7.32 -12.44 -10.52
C THR A 31 -7.46 -10.99 -10.06
N VAL A 32 -7.50 -10.06 -11.01
CA VAL A 32 -7.74 -8.63 -10.82
C VAL A 32 -8.81 -8.22 -11.82
N SER A 33 -9.94 -7.76 -11.29
CA SER A 33 -11.06 -7.27 -12.06
C SER A 33 -10.70 -5.96 -12.74
N ALA A 34 -11.36 -5.66 -13.86
CA ALA A 34 -11.31 -4.30 -14.38
C ALA A 34 -11.93 -3.36 -13.33
N GLY A 35 -11.16 -2.36 -12.93
CA GLY A 35 -11.54 -1.35 -11.96
C GLY A 35 -10.74 -0.09 -12.21
N ASN A 36 -11.20 1.00 -11.64
CA ASN A 36 -10.48 2.26 -11.64
C ASN A 36 -9.82 2.37 -10.27
N TYR A 37 -8.62 1.81 -10.20
CA TYR A 37 -7.79 1.85 -9.02
C TYR A 37 -6.98 3.14 -9.00
N SER A 38 -7.20 3.96 -7.99
CA SER A 38 -6.74 5.35 -7.90
C SER A 38 -5.58 5.53 -6.92
N GLY A 39 -5.54 4.74 -5.84
CA GLY A 39 -4.51 4.82 -4.81
C GLY A 39 -4.06 3.46 -4.30
N ILE A 40 -2.82 3.37 -3.82
CA ILE A 40 -2.24 2.17 -3.23
C ILE A 40 -1.40 2.48 -1.98
N ALA A 41 -1.56 1.67 -0.92
CA ALA A 41 -0.75 1.73 0.28
C ALA A 41 -0.16 0.35 0.60
N TRP A 42 1.15 0.30 0.86
CA TRP A 42 1.81 -0.90 1.33
C TRP A 42 1.52 -1.14 2.80
N LEU A 43 1.18 -2.39 3.12
CA LEU A 43 0.72 -2.76 4.45
C LEU A 43 1.68 -3.71 5.18
N GLY A 44 2.69 -4.21 4.48
CA GLY A 44 3.64 -5.21 4.97
C GLY A 44 3.63 -6.48 4.12
N GLY A 45 4.81 -7.09 3.93
CA GLY A 45 4.95 -8.27 3.08
C GLY A 45 4.44 -8.01 1.66
N SER A 46 3.57 -8.90 1.16
CA SER A 46 2.90 -8.80 -0.13
C SER A 46 1.50 -8.15 -0.05
N LYS A 47 1.13 -7.52 1.07
CA LYS A 47 -0.23 -6.98 1.27
C LYS A 47 -0.32 -5.49 0.99
N TYR A 48 -1.37 -5.11 0.27
CA TYR A 48 -1.62 -3.75 -0.19
C TYR A 48 -3.09 -3.37 -0.04
N ALA A 49 -3.35 -2.10 0.25
CA ALA A 49 -4.69 -1.52 0.25
C ALA A 49 -4.80 -0.71 -1.03
N VAL A 50 -5.84 -0.95 -1.82
CA VAL A 50 -6.02 -0.33 -3.12
C VAL A 50 -7.39 0.34 -3.18
N ALA A 51 -7.41 1.67 -3.31
CA ALA A 51 -8.64 2.45 -3.43
C ALA A 51 -9.36 2.14 -4.75
N ASN A 52 -10.70 2.16 -4.74
CA ASN A 52 -11.52 1.89 -5.90
C ASN A 52 -12.64 2.94 -6.02
N ASP A 53 -12.48 3.85 -6.96
CA ASP A 53 -13.36 5.01 -7.17
C ASP A 53 -14.70 4.66 -7.88
N LYS A 54 -14.88 3.42 -8.39
CA LYS A 54 -16.12 2.96 -9.07
C LYS A 54 -16.90 1.88 -8.34
N SER A 55 -16.47 1.47 -7.14
CA SER A 55 -17.32 0.58 -6.32
C SER A 55 -18.64 1.27 -5.95
N PRO A 56 -19.79 0.59 -5.88
CA PRO A 56 -21.06 1.22 -5.46
C PRO A 56 -21.01 1.85 -4.06
N THR A 57 -20.11 1.36 -3.21
CA THR A 57 -19.93 1.79 -1.83
C THR A 57 -18.49 2.21 -1.58
N ALA A 58 -18.30 3.19 -0.70
CA ALA A 58 -16.99 3.67 -0.30
C ALA A 58 -16.14 2.54 0.32
N GLY A 59 -14.91 2.38 -0.15
CA GLY A 59 -14.06 1.28 0.29
C GLY A 59 -12.75 1.12 -0.48
N PHE A 60 -12.06 0.03 -0.17
CA PHE A 60 -10.80 -0.35 -0.81
C PHE A 60 -10.68 -1.88 -0.88
N TYR A 61 -9.88 -2.38 -1.81
CA TYR A 61 -9.49 -3.77 -1.82
C TYR A 61 -8.26 -4.02 -0.95
N LEU A 62 -8.31 -5.09 -0.17
CA LEU A 62 -7.11 -5.77 0.26
C LEU A 62 -6.61 -6.62 -0.92
N MET A 63 -5.37 -6.40 -1.33
CA MET A 63 -4.74 -7.14 -2.42
C MET A 63 -3.45 -7.81 -1.97
N THR A 64 -3.17 -8.97 -2.56
CA THR A 64 -1.86 -9.60 -2.52
C THR A 64 -1.11 -9.27 -3.79
N ILE A 65 0.06 -8.62 -3.68
CA ILE A 65 0.98 -8.34 -4.80
C ILE A 65 2.32 -8.98 -4.45
N GLU A 66 2.66 -10.06 -5.14
CA GLU A 66 3.93 -10.76 -4.95
C GLU A 66 4.96 -10.26 -5.97
N THR A 67 6.15 -9.96 -5.47
CA THR A 67 7.29 -9.55 -6.28
C THR A 67 8.46 -10.49 -6.09
N ASP A 68 9.21 -10.70 -7.16
CA ASP A 68 10.52 -11.33 -7.07
C ASP A 68 11.47 -10.41 -6.29
N SER A 69 12.06 -10.91 -5.21
CA SER A 69 12.83 -10.08 -4.27
C SER A 69 14.18 -9.60 -4.82
N ILE A 70 14.64 -10.17 -5.94
CA ILE A 70 15.92 -9.84 -6.57
C ILE A 70 15.69 -8.83 -7.71
N THR A 71 14.70 -9.12 -8.56
CA THR A 71 14.44 -8.35 -9.79
C THR A 71 13.38 -7.28 -9.59
N GLY A 72 12.45 -7.46 -8.65
CA GLY A 72 11.27 -6.60 -8.49
C GLY A 72 10.12 -6.91 -9.45
N ASP A 73 10.24 -7.97 -10.27
CA ASP A 73 9.18 -8.38 -11.19
C ASP A 73 7.92 -8.84 -10.45
N LEU A 74 6.74 -8.44 -10.93
CA LEU A 74 5.45 -8.95 -10.41
C LEU A 74 5.30 -10.44 -10.73
N LEU A 75 5.17 -11.27 -9.70
CA LEU A 75 4.94 -12.72 -9.81
C LEU A 75 3.44 -13.02 -9.94
N SER A 76 2.63 -12.44 -9.06
CA SER A 76 1.18 -12.61 -9.04
C SER A 76 0.50 -11.41 -8.36
N VAL A 77 -0.75 -11.18 -8.74
CA VAL A 77 -1.62 -10.16 -8.13
C VAL A 77 -2.99 -10.75 -7.91
N HIS A 78 -3.54 -10.58 -6.71
CA HIS A 78 -4.86 -11.08 -6.34
C HIS A 78 -5.67 -10.02 -5.59
N GLU A 79 -6.92 -9.84 -5.99
CA GLU A 79 -7.95 -9.19 -5.18
C GLU A 79 -8.42 -10.15 -4.09
N ASP A 80 -8.04 -9.92 -2.84
CA ASP A 80 -8.39 -10.82 -1.73
C ASP A 80 -9.81 -10.56 -1.23
N SER A 81 -10.12 -9.29 -0.90
CA SER A 81 -11.42 -8.89 -0.36
C SER A 81 -11.65 -7.39 -0.49
N PHE A 82 -12.90 -6.98 -0.74
CA PHE A 82 -13.30 -5.58 -0.68
C PHE A 82 -13.79 -5.21 0.73
N LEU A 83 -13.22 -4.15 1.30
CA LEU A 83 -13.60 -3.60 2.60
C LEU A 83 -14.29 -2.27 2.41
N THR A 84 -15.47 -2.12 2.99
CA THR A 84 -16.34 -0.95 2.81
C THR A 84 -16.81 -0.38 4.14
N SER A 85 -17.08 0.92 4.20
CA SER A 85 -17.84 1.55 5.30
C SER A 85 -19.33 1.28 5.24
N GLY A 86 -19.85 0.77 4.12
CA GLY A 86 -21.29 0.76 3.83
C GLY A 86 -21.86 2.13 3.46
N LEU A 87 -21.03 3.18 3.38
CA LEU A 87 -21.43 4.48 2.83
C LEU A 87 -21.48 4.42 1.30
N PRO A 88 -22.27 5.29 0.65
CA PRO A 88 -22.24 5.42 -0.81
C PRO A 88 -20.83 5.73 -1.31
N ASN A 89 -20.52 5.34 -2.54
CA ASN A 89 -19.29 5.74 -3.22
C ASN A 89 -19.01 7.25 -3.06
N ARG A 90 -17.77 7.56 -2.67
CA ARG A 90 -17.29 8.93 -2.50
C ARG A 90 -16.17 9.30 -3.47
N ASP A 91 -15.99 8.52 -4.55
CA ASP A 91 -14.87 8.68 -5.49
C ASP A 91 -13.54 8.52 -4.75
N GLU A 92 -13.28 7.32 -4.23
CA GLU A 92 -12.10 7.02 -3.42
C GLU A 92 -10.81 7.18 -4.22
N GLU A 93 -9.90 8.03 -3.76
CA GLU A 93 -8.66 8.38 -4.44
C GLU A 93 -7.43 7.96 -3.64
N GLY A 94 -7.00 8.81 -2.70
CA GLY A 94 -5.86 8.55 -1.83
C GLY A 94 -6.12 7.48 -0.77
N VAL A 95 -5.12 6.66 -0.51
CA VAL A 95 -5.12 5.69 0.60
C VAL A 95 -3.79 5.75 1.35
N CYS A 96 -3.84 5.70 2.67
CA CYS A 96 -2.64 5.59 3.50
C CYS A 96 -2.86 4.62 4.66
N TYR A 97 -1.76 4.03 5.13
CA TYR A 97 -1.76 3.11 6.26
C TYR A 97 -0.94 3.68 7.40
N MET A 98 -1.50 3.67 8.62
CA MET A 98 -0.86 4.08 9.85
C MET A 98 -0.56 2.83 10.70
N PRO A 99 0.69 2.31 10.67
CA PRO A 99 1.02 1.06 11.35
C PRO A 99 0.85 1.10 12.87
N GLN A 100 1.07 2.27 13.50
CA GLN A 100 1.00 2.39 14.96
C GLN A 100 -0.40 2.07 15.50
N SER A 101 -1.45 2.56 14.84
CA SER A 101 -2.84 2.26 15.18
C SER A 101 -3.40 1.06 14.39
N GLN A 102 -2.68 0.63 13.36
CA GLN A 102 -3.15 -0.31 12.34
C GLN A 102 -4.44 0.18 11.69
N THR A 103 -4.44 1.45 11.27
CA THR A 103 -5.58 2.10 10.64
C THR A 103 -5.28 2.41 9.18
N ILE A 104 -6.21 2.08 8.30
CA ILE A 104 -6.19 2.54 6.91
C ILE A 104 -7.08 3.78 6.84
N PHE A 105 -6.63 4.79 6.09
CA PHE A 105 -7.40 5.97 5.75
C PHE A 105 -7.58 6.02 4.23
N VAL A 106 -8.79 6.27 3.78
CA VAL A 106 -9.11 6.50 2.37
C VAL A 106 -9.79 7.86 2.24
N SER A 107 -9.34 8.69 1.31
CA SER A 107 -9.98 9.96 0.96
C SER A 107 -10.97 9.75 -0.19
N GLY A 108 -12.14 10.37 -0.12
CA GLY A 108 -13.09 10.43 -1.24
C GLY A 108 -13.19 11.85 -1.79
N GLU A 109 -13.05 12.02 -3.10
CA GLU A 109 -13.08 13.33 -3.76
C GLU A 109 -14.47 13.98 -3.74
N LYS A 110 -15.53 13.18 -3.86
CA LYS A 110 -16.92 13.66 -3.95
C LYS A 110 -17.34 14.55 -2.79
N ASP A 111 -16.80 14.28 -1.61
CA ASP A 111 -17.16 14.98 -0.39
C ASP A 111 -16.24 16.20 -0.15
N GLN A 112 -15.23 16.44 -1.01
CA GLN A 112 -14.16 17.45 -0.88
C GLN A 112 -13.44 17.43 0.49
N GLU A 113 -13.65 16.37 1.24
CA GLU A 113 -13.06 16.10 2.52
C GLU A 113 -12.22 14.85 2.40
N SER A 114 -11.00 14.93 2.93
CA SER A 114 -10.24 13.75 3.34
C SER A 114 -10.92 13.12 4.59
N SER A 115 -12.22 12.84 4.54
CA SER A 115 -12.90 12.18 5.65
C SER A 115 -12.32 10.78 5.74
N ALA A 116 -11.73 10.47 6.89
CA ALA A 116 -11.13 9.19 7.17
C ALA A 116 -12.17 8.07 7.04
N LEU A 117 -12.10 7.24 5.99
CA LEU A 117 -12.55 5.86 6.14
C LEU A 117 -11.55 5.16 7.07
N ALA A 118 -11.74 5.26 8.38
CA ALA A 118 -10.87 4.64 9.37
C ALA A 118 -11.24 3.16 9.55
N VAL A 119 -10.67 2.27 8.74
CA VAL A 119 -10.78 0.83 9.01
C VAL A 119 -9.64 0.43 9.94
N VAL A 120 -9.98 0.01 11.15
CA VAL A 120 -9.02 -0.59 12.08
C VAL A 120 -8.74 -2.02 11.64
N TRP A 121 -7.53 -2.29 11.18
CA TRP A 121 -7.06 -3.60 10.70
C TRP A 121 -7.16 -4.69 11.77
N ARG A 122 -7.12 -4.34 13.07
CA ARG A 122 -6.94 -5.28 14.20
C ARG A 122 -7.88 -6.49 14.22
N ARG A 123 -9.02 -6.49 13.52
CA ARG A 123 -9.98 -7.61 13.52
C ARG A 123 -10.00 -8.52 12.29
N LEU A 124 -9.32 -8.20 11.20
CA LEU A 124 -9.40 -9.03 9.98
C LEU A 124 -8.38 -10.17 9.91
N ALA A 125 -7.30 -10.10 10.67
CA ALA A 125 -6.36 -11.22 10.79
C ALA A 125 -6.86 -12.35 11.71
N ALA A 126 -7.94 -12.12 12.47
CA ALA A 126 -8.39 -13.06 13.50
C ALA A 126 -9.78 -13.66 13.25
N GLN A 127 -10.76 -12.95 12.72
CA GLN A 127 -12.13 -13.47 12.58
C GLN A 127 -12.84 -12.80 11.40
N GLY A 128 -13.48 -13.61 10.55
CA GLY A 128 -14.18 -13.20 9.33
C GLY A 128 -15.46 -12.39 9.54
N THR A 129 -15.38 -11.29 10.28
CA THR A 129 -16.49 -10.34 10.46
C THR A 129 -15.96 -8.91 10.54
N VAL A 130 -16.39 -8.07 9.59
CA VAL A 130 -16.27 -6.61 9.69
C VAL A 130 -17.42 -6.12 10.58
N LEU A 131 -17.09 -5.42 11.66
CA LEU A 131 -18.04 -4.50 12.31
C LEU A 131 -17.65 -3.08 11.88
N VAL A 132 -18.65 -2.37 11.36
CA VAL A 132 -18.64 -0.94 11.05
C VAL A 132 -18.47 -0.13 12.32
#